data_AF-A0A6M0AVJ1-F1
#
_entry.id   AF-A0A6M0AVJ1-F1
#
_cell.length_a   1.000
_cell.length_b   1.000
_cell.length_c   1.000
_cell.angle_alpha   90.00
_cell.angle_beta   90.00
_cell.angle_gamma   90.00
#
_symmetry.space_group_name_H-M   'P 1'
#
loop_
_entity.id
_entity.type
_entity.pdbx_description
1 polymer ?
#
loop_
_entity_poly.entity_id
_entity_poly.type
_entity_poly.pdbx_seq_one_letter_code
_entity_poly.pdbx_strand_id
1 'polypeptide(L)'
;MTVLGDDLYCRQPFCELLLSQGFNFILTCLASSHLTLYEHLEGIDLPTVIKKRWTGKEQQTYTYRYLNGLPLKDGEDALLVNWCELTVTRPDGTVIYHNGFATCFTITNDKGAALIERR
;
A
#
# COMPACT_ATOMS: atom_id res chain seq x y z
N MET A 1 4.88 -9.28 15.48
CA MET A 1 4.16 -10.10 14.47
C MET A 1 3.43 -9.15 13.52
N THR A 2 3.31 -9.52 12.23
CA THR A 2 2.64 -8.70 11.21
C THR A 2 1.44 -9.45 10.67
N VAL A 3 0.27 -8.80 10.67
CA VAL A 3 -0.97 -9.32 10.09
C VAL A 3 -1.09 -8.88 8.64
N LEU A 4 -1.38 -9.83 7.77
CA LEU A 4 -1.69 -9.62 6.37
C LEU A 4 -3.17 -9.90 6.14
N GLY A 5 -3.87 -9.02 5.43
CA GLY A 5 -5.31 -9.15 5.23
C GLY A 5 -5.78 -8.47 3.96
N ASP A 6 -6.99 -8.83 3.54
CA ASP A 6 -7.67 -8.16 2.43
C ASP A 6 -8.35 -6.85 2.89
N ASP A 7 -8.96 -6.19 1.91
CA ASP A 7 -9.59 -4.88 2.03
C ASP A 7 -10.75 -4.82 3.02
N LEU A 8 -11.46 -5.93 3.24
CA LEU A 8 -12.57 -5.99 4.22
C LEU A 8 -12.08 -5.73 5.64
N TYR A 9 -10.80 -5.98 5.90
CA TYR A 9 -10.16 -5.75 7.19
C TYR A 9 -9.51 -4.36 7.30
N CYS A 10 -9.36 -3.62 6.20
CA CYS A 10 -8.63 -2.35 6.14
C CYS A 10 -9.43 -1.17 6.72
N ARG A 11 -10.05 -1.33 7.88
CA ARG A 11 -10.90 -0.30 8.51
C ARG A 11 -10.38 0.06 9.90
N GLN A 12 -10.53 1.34 10.26
CA GLN A 12 -9.93 1.92 11.47
C GLN A 12 -10.12 1.08 12.75
N PRO A 13 -11.32 0.59 13.11
CA PRO A 13 -11.48 -0.16 14.35
C PRO A 13 -10.62 -1.44 14.41
N PHE A 14 -10.41 -2.09 13.27
CA PHE A 14 -9.57 -3.29 13.20
C PHE A 14 -8.09 -2.93 13.22
N CYS A 15 -7.68 -1.90 12.47
CA CYS A 15 -6.31 -1.40 12.50
C CYS A 15 -5.89 -0.95 13.92
N GLU A 16 -6.76 -0.22 14.62
CA GLU A 16 -6.53 0.20 16.00
C GLU A 16 -6.46 -0.99 16.96
N LEU A 17 -7.34 -1.99 16.79
CA LEU A 17 -7.28 -3.22 17.57
C LEU A 17 -5.93 -3.92 17.39
N LEU A 18 -5.45 -4.09 16.15
CA LEU A 18 -4.14 -4.68 15.88
C LEU A 18 -3.02 -3.91 16.59
N LEU A 19 -3.02 -2.58 16.47
CA LEU A 19 -2.03 -1.72 17.13
C LEU A 19 -2.09 -1.83 18.66
N SER A 20 -3.29 -1.84 19.25
CA SER A 20 -3.49 -1.98 20.70
C SER A 20 -2.96 -3.30 21.27
N GLN A 21 -2.93 -4.34 20.44
CA GLN A 21 -2.41 -5.66 20.79
C GLN A 21 -0.92 -5.82 20.44
N GLY A 22 -0.26 -4.77 19.96
CA GLY A 22 1.15 -4.79 19.57
C GLY A 22 1.42 -5.49 18.23
N PHE A 23 0.40 -5.67 17.39
CA PHE A 23 0.56 -6.18 16.03
C PHE A 23 0.82 -5.06 15.04
N ASN A 24 1.66 -5.35 14.05
CA ASN A 24 1.77 -4.54 12.84
C ASN A 24 0.81 -5.07 11.78
N PHE A 25 0.51 -4.27 10.75
CA PHE A 25 -0.35 -4.70 9.66
C PHE A 25 0.14 -4.24 8.28
N ILE A 26 -0.18 -5.05 7.28
CA ILE A 26 -0.19 -4.67 5.86
C ILE A 26 -1.49 -5.22 5.30
N LEU A 27 -2.44 -4.33 5.02
CA LEU A 27 -3.78 -4.69 4.55
C LEU A 27 -3.97 -4.15 3.15
N THR A 28 -4.63 -4.92 2.27
CA THR A 28 -5.07 -4.37 0.97
C THR A 28 -5.96 -3.16 1.23
N CYS A 29 -5.80 -2.11 0.44
CA CYS A 29 -6.51 -0.84 0.59
C CYS A 29 -6.97 -0.38 -0.81
N LEU A 30 -8.15 -0.83 -1.23
CA LEU A 30 -8.70 -0.57 -2.56
C LEU A 30 -9.29 0.84 -2.64
N ALA A 31 -9.13 1.47 -3.81
CA ALA A 31 -9.71 2.79 -4.08
C ALA A 31 -11.23 2.82 -3.93
N SER A 32 -11.92 1.74 -4.30
CA SER A 32 -13.38 1.62 -4.16
C SER A 32 -13.88 1.63 -2.72
N SER A 33 -13.02 1.26 -1.76
CA SER A 33 -13.36 1.11 -0.34
C SER A 33 -12.84 2.26 0.51
N HIS A 34 -11.81 2.97 0.03
CA HIS A 34 -11.10 4.02 0.74
C HIS A 34 -11.10 5.34 -0.04
N LEU A 35 -12.29 5.80 -0.48
CA LEU A 35 -12.44 6.99 -1.30
C LEU A 35 -11.71 8.21 -0.71
N THR A 36 -11.96 8.54 0.56
CA THR A 36 -11.32 9.67 1.24
C THR A 36 -9.79 9.59 1.22
N LEU A 37 -9.21 8.41 1.47
CA LEU A 37 -7.76 8.22 1.41
C LEU A 37 -7.23 8.52 0.02
N TYR A 38 -7.94 8.06 -1.02
CA TYR A 38 -7.54 8.27 -2.41
C TYR A 38 -7.77 9.70 -2.90
N GLU A 39 -8.78 10.41 -2.40
CA GLU A 39 -8.95 11.86 -2.62
C GLU A 39 -7.73 12.64 -2.10
N HIS A 40 -7.16 12.25 -0.96
CA HIS A 40 -5.93 12.85 -0.45
C HIS A 40 -4.69 12.58 -1.32
N LEU A 41 -4.72 11.59 -2.21
CA LEU A 41 -3.63 11.33 -3.15
C LEU A 41 -3.73 12.20 -4.42
N GLU A 42 -4.90 12.78 -4.69
CA GLU A 42 -5.13 13.53 -5.92
C GLU A 42 -4.23 14.77 -6.01
N GLY A 43 -3.60 14.97 -7.17
CA GLY A 43 -2.73 16.12 -7.42
C GLY A 43 -1.36 16.06 -6.73
N ILE A 44 -1.05 15.00 -5.97
CA ILE A 44 0.26 14.80 -5.36
C ILE A 44 1.20 14.08 -6.33
N ASP A 45 2.41 14.63 -6.53
CA ASP A 45 3.50 13.90 -7.17
C ASP A 45 4.08 12.88 -6.18
N LEU A 46 3.70 11.63 -6.35
CA LEU A 46 4.00 10.56 -5.40
C LEU A 46 5.44 10.05 -5.57
N PRO A 47 6.21 9.90 -4.47
CA PRO A 47 7.46 9.16 -4.48
C PRO A 47 7.29 7.82 -5.19
N THR A 48 8.11 7.61 -6.22
CA THR A 48 8.00 6.45 -7.11
C THR A 48 9.31 5.66 -7.14
N VAL A 49 9.22 4.35 -6.92
CA VAL A 49 10.36 3.42 -6.99
C VAL A 49 10.08 2.39 -8.07
N ILE A 50 11.01 2.24 -9.02
CA ILE A 50 10.88 1.30 -10.13
C ILE A 50 11.92 0.20 -10.01
N LYS A 51 11.49 -1.07 -10.08
CA LYS A 51 12.37 -2.24 -10.08
C LYS A 51 12.05 -3.13 -11.27
N LYS A 52 13.07 -3.57 -12.02
CA LYS A 52 12.91 -4.59 -13.06
C LYS A 52 13.35 -5.94 -12.53
N ARG A 53 12.59 -6.99 -12.82
CA ARG A 53 12.84 -8.36 -12.35
C ARG A 53 12.69 -9.36 -13.48
N TRP A 54 13.58 -10.35 -13.53
CA TRP A 54 13.41 -11.50 -14.40
C TRP A 54 12.65 -12.60 -13.67
N THR A 55 11.57 -13.11 -14.25
CA THR A 55 10.75 -14.19 -13.65
C THR A 55 11.17 -15.60 -14.05
N GLY A 56 12.26 -15.73 -14.80
CA GLY A 56 12.61 -16.98 -15.48
C GLY A 56 11.99 -17.11 -16.88
N LYS A 57 10.94 -16.33 -17.17
CA LYS A 57 10.22 -16.34 -18.46
C LYS A 57 10.25 -14.99 -19.17
N GLU A 58 10.01 -13.90 -18.43
CA GLU A 58 9.94 -12.56 -18.97
C GLU A 58 10.48 -11.53 -17.96
N GLN A 59 10.84 -10.34 -18.45
CA GLN A 59 11.19 -9.21 -17.60
C GLN A 59 9.90 -8.49 -17.18
N GLN A 60 9.71 -8.29 -15.89
CA GLN A 60 8.58 -7.52 -15.35
C GLN A 60 9.09 -6.24 -14.70
N THR A 61 8.30 -5.17 -14.82
CA THR A 61 8.56 -3.89 -14.16
C THR A 61 7.60 -3.71 -13.00
N TYR A 62 8.15 -3.53 -11.81
CA TYR A 62 7.43 -3.28 -10.56
C TYR A 62 7.57 -1.80 -10.26
N THR A 63 6.45 -1.09 -10.28
CA THR A 63 6.36 0.34 -9.97
C THR A 63 5.63 0.50 -8.64
N TYR A 64 6.34 1.04 -7.66
CA TYR A 64 5.81 1.35 -6.34
C TYR A 64 5.58 2.85 -6.23
N ARG A 65 4.40 3.25 -5.74
CA ARG A 65 4.11 4.63 -5.33
C ARG A 65 3.71 4.62 -3.86
N TYR A 66 4.05 5.65 -3.10
CA TYR A 66 3.71 5.65 -1.68
C TYR A 66 3.55 7.05 -1.10
N LEU A 67 2.80 7.15 0.00
CA LEU A 67 2.69 8.35 0.81
C LEU A 67 2.45 7.96 2.27
N ASN A 68 3.15 8.62 3.20
CA ASN A 68 3.01 8.36 4.64
C ASN A 68 2.00 9.35 5.25
N GLY A 69 1.29 8.91 6.29
CA GLY A 69 0.42 9.79 7.09
C GLY A 69 -0.90 10.17 6.44
N LEU A 70 -1.52 9.26 5.70
CA LEU A 70 -2.86 9.47 5.12
C LEU A 70 -3.96 9.04 6.09
N PRO A 71 -5.07 9.78 6.19
CA PRO A 71 -6.21 9.37 6.99
C PRO A 71 -6.91 8.17 6.33
N LEU A 72 -7.17 7.12 7.12
CA LEU A 72 -7.82 5.89 6.63
C LEU A 72 -9.33 6.08 6.37
N LYS A 73 -9.95 7.04 7.06
CA LYS A 73 -11.34 7.46 6.92
C LYS A 73 -11.43 8.97 7.07
N ASP A 74 -12.61 9.52 6.85
CA ASP A 74 -12.88 10.93 7.12
C ASP A 74 -13.05 11.22 8.63
N GLY A 75 -12.77 12.47 9.01
CA GLY A 75 -12.89 12.98 10.39
C GLY A 75 -11.56 13.18 11.14
N GLU A 76 -11.61 14.01 12.19
CA GLU A 76 -10.41 14.41 12.97
C GLU A 76 -9.79 13.26 13.78
N ASP A 77 -10.56 12.23 14.09
CA ASP A 77 -10.13 11.03 14.80
C ASP A 77 -9.57 9.95 13.85
N ALA A 78 -9.34 10.28 12.57
CA ALA A 78 -8.87 9.31 11.59
C ALA A 78 -7.49 8.74 11.95
N LEU A 79 -7.40 7.41 11.95
CA LEU A 79 -6.10 6.74 12.05
C LEU A 79 -5.26 7.08 10.81
N LEU A 80 -4.09 7.67 11.04
CA LEU A 80 -3.12 7.90 9.99
C LEU A 80 -2.37 6.61 9.66
N VAL A 81 -2.38 6.24 8.39
CA VAL A 81 -1.70 5.06 7.84
C VAL A 81 -0.69 5.48 6.78
N ASN A 82 0.21 4.55 6.44
CA ASN A 82 1.12 4.73 5.32
C ASN A 82 0.60 3.91 4.16
N TRP A 83 0.38 4.57 3.03
CA TRP A 83 -0.17 3.97 1.83
C TRP A 83 0.95 3.62 0.85
N CYS A 84 0.84 2.43 0.23
CA CYS A 84 1.70 2.00 -0.85
C CYS A 84 0.85 1.37 -1.95
N GLU A 85 1.12 1.71 -3.20
CA GLU A 85 0.59 1.03 -4.37
C GLU A 85 1.70 0.28 -5.08
N LEU A 86 1.36 -0.89 -5.61
CA LEU A 86 2.21 -1.66 -6.51
C LEU A 86 1.47 -1.89 -7.83
N THR A 87 2.10 -1.49 -8.93
CA THR A 87 1.74 -1.89 -10.29
C THR A 87 2.85 -2.77 -10.87
N VAL A 88 2.49 -3.94 -11.41
CA VAL A 88 3.42 -4.82 -12.14
C VAL A 88 3.02 -4.87 -13.60
N THR A 89 3.98 -4.54 -14.48
CA THR A 89 3.79 -4.55 -15.93
C THR A 89 4.75 -5.51 -16.63
N ARG A 90 4.27 -6.09 -17.73
CA ARG A 90 5.06 -6.87 -18.70
C ARG A 90 5.81 -5.94 -19.67
N PRO A 91 6.75 -6.47 -20.48
CA PRO A 91 7.49 -5.69 -21.46
C PRO A 91 6.60 -5.06 -22.53
N ASP A 92 5.46 -5.68 -22.84
CA ASP A 92 4.45 -5.18 -23.78
C ASP A 92 3.57 -4.07 -23.20
N GLY A 93 3.78 -3.70 -21.93
CA GLY A 93 2.99 -2.70 -21.21
C GLY A 93 1.76 -3.26 -20.49
N THR A 94 1.44 -4.55 -20.63
CA THR A 94 0.28 -5.16 -19.97
C THR A 94 0.44 -5.10 -18.45
N VAL A 95 -0.53 -4.51 -17.75
CA VAL A 95 -0.62 -4.55 -16.29
C VAL A 95 -1.13 -5.93 -15.87
N ILE A 96 -0.31 -6.68 -15.13
CA ILE A 96 -0.65 -8.03 -14.65
C ILE A 96 -0.98 -8.06 -13.16
N TYR A 97 -0.64 -7.00 -12.44
CA TYR A 97 -1.00 -6.81 -11.04
C TYR A 97 -1.09 -5.32 -10.73
N HIS A 98 -2.11 -4.94 -9.98
CA HIS A 98 -2.26 -3.59 -9.45
C HIS A 98 -3.00 -3.67 -8.12
N ASN A 99 -2.42 -3.11 -7.06
CA ASN A 99 -3.09 -3.06 -5.76
C ASN A 99 -2.53 -1.95 -4.85
N GLY A 100 -3.41 -1.41 -4.00
CA GLY A 100 -3.06 -0.51 -2.91
C GLY A 100 -2.98 -1.24 -1.56
N PHE A 101 -2.20 -0.70 -0.64
CA PHE A 101 -1.99 -1.25 0.69
C PHE A 101 -1.90 -0.13 1.73
N ALA A 102 -2.45 -0.38 2.91
CA ALA A 102 -2.26 0.43 4.09
C ALA A 102 -1.40 -0.33 5.12
N THR A 103 -0.47 0.38 5.76
CA THR A 103 0.41 -0.18 6.78
C THR A 103 0.75 0.81 7.89
N CYS A 104 1.07 0.30 9.07
CA CYS A 104 1.65 1.09 10.17
C CYS A 104 3.17 1.29 10.04
N PHE A 105 3.83 0.63 9.08
CA PHE A 105 5.27 0.82 8.86
C PHE A 105 5.54 2.10 8.07
N THR A 106 6.46 2.93 8.54
CA THR A 106 6.94 4.07 7.77
C THR A 106 7.61 3.59 6.49
N ILE A 107 7.20 4.16 5.36
CA ILE A 107 7.72 3.83 4.04
C ILE A 107 8.83 4.82 3.66
N THR A 108 9.97 4.28 3.23
CA THR A 108 11.08 5.05 2.66
C THR A 108 11.47 4.45 1.30
N ASN A 109 12.17 5.21 0.46
CA ASN A 109 12.59 4.78 -0.89
C ASN A 109 13.27 3.38 -0.90
N ASP A 110 14.11 3.09 0.10
CA ASP A 110 14.82 1.80 0.17
C ASP A 110 13.92 0.65 0.66
N LYS A 111 12.89 0.96 1.45
CA LYS A 111 12.11 -0.03 2.21
C LYS A 111 10.69 -0.26 1.67
N GLY A 112 10.10 0.67 0.93
CA GLY A 112 8.71 0.55 0.46
C GLY A 112 8.46 -0.69 -0.37
N ALA A 113 9.31 -0.94 -1.34
CA ALA A 113 9.26 -2.16 -2.13
C ALA A 113 9.50 -3.42 -1.26
N ALA A 114 10.45 -3.38 -0.33
CA ALA A 114 10.76 -4.51 0.54
C ALA A 114 9.67 -4.82 1.59
N LEU A 115 8.77 -3.88 1.88
CA LEU A 115 7.66 -4.05 2.81
C LEU A 115 6.52 -4.84 2.17
N ILE A 116 6.11 -4.46 0.95
CA ILE A 116 4.99 -5.09 0.23
C ILE A 116 5.36 -6.47 -0.34
N GLU A 117 6.62 -6.65 -0.72
CA GLU A 117 7.11 -7.94 -1.23
C GLU A 117 7.19 -9.06 -0.17
N ARG A 118 6.93 -8.76 1.11
CA ARG A 118 6.87 -9.77 2.19
C ARG A 118 5.49 -10.44 2.33
N ARG A 119 4.56 -10.12 1.42
CA ARG A 119 3.23 -10.74 1.34
C ARG A 119 3.28 -12.12 0.71
#